data_AF-A0AAQ2Y3F0-F1
#
_entry.id   AF-A0AAQ2Y3F0-F1
#
_cell.length_a   1.000
_cell.length_b   1.000
_cell.length_c   1.000
_cell.angle_alpha   90.00
_cell.angle_beta   90.00
_cell.angle_gamma   90.00
#
_symmetry.space_group_name_H-M   'P 1'
#
loop_
_entity.id
_entity.type
_entity.pdbx_description
1 polymer ?
#
loop_
_entity_poly.entity_id
_entity_poly.type
_entity_poly.pdbx_seq_one_letter_code
_entity_poly.pdbx_strand_id
1 'polypeptide(L)' 'MTTLITKDEVVQCVKQELELTGIADKKHAAPDLSQLLPEVKCTIVEVLLLHTRGNQAQAARMLGMNRATLRKIYKQSLKR' A
#
# COMPACT_ATOMS: atom_id res chain seq x y z
N MET A 1 -18.50 -11.08 -11.09
CA MET A 1 -18.64 -9.62 -11.15
C MET A 1 -17.47 -9.02 -10.39
N THR A 2 -16.58 -8.28 -11.05
CA THR A 2 -15.51 -7.53 -10.36
C THR A 2 -16.16 -6.35 -9.65
N THR A 3 -16.44 -6.50 -8.36
CA THR A 3 -16.85 -5.39 -7.52
C THR A 3 -15.67 -4.42 -7.44
N LEU A 4 -15.83 -3.25 -8.04
CA LEU A 4 -14.87 -2.16 -7.91
C LEU A 4 -14.91 -1.68 -6.47
N ILE A 5 -13.76 -1.68 -5.80
CA ILE A 5 -13.64 -1.06 -4.47
C ILE A 5 -13.93 0.43 -4.62
N THR A 6 -14.85 0.94 -3.81
CA THR A 6 -15.19 2.35 -3.75
C THR A 6 -14.13 3.10 -2.93
N LYS A 7 -14.04 4.42 -3.16
CA LYS A 7 -13.16 5.28 -2.37
C LYS A 7 -13.47 5.18 -0.87
N ASP A 8 -14.75 5.11 -0.52
CA ASP A 8 -15.21 5.10 0.87
C ASP A 8 -14.81 3.80 1.59
N GLU A 9 -14.85 2.65 0.89
CA GLU A 9 -14.36 1.38 1.44
C GLU A 9 -12.86 1.42 1.74
N VAL A 10 -12.04 1.99 0.85
CA VAL A 10 -10.59 2.16 1.10
C VAL A 10 -10.35 3.06 2.31
N VAL A 11 -11.05 4.21 2.38
CA VAL A 11 -10.90 5.16 3.48
C VAL A 11 -11.32 4.53 4.81
N GLN A 12 -12.41 3.77 4.81
CA GLN A 12 -12.91 3.11 6.01
C GLN A 12 -11.92 2.04 6.52
N CYS A 13 -11.36 1.23 5.62
CA CYS A 13 -10.35 0.25 5.97
C CYS A 13 -9.12 0.88 6.64
N VAL A 14 -8.62 2.01 6.12
CA VAL A 14 -7.48 2.73 6.72
C VAL A 14 -7.84 3.30 8.10
N LYS A 15 -9.05 3.86 8.26
CA LYS A 15 -9.49 4.43 9.55
C LYS A 15 -9.66 3.38 10.64
N GLN A 16 -10.14 2.18 10.28
CA GLN A 16 -10.28 1.09 11.24
C GLN A 16 -8.93 0.70 11.85
N GLU A 17 -7.86 0.63 11.05
CA GLU A 17 -6.51 0.36 11.57
C GLU A 17 -6.04 1.43 12.58
N LEU A 18 -6.39 2.69 12.31
CA LEU A 18 -6.08 3.81 13.21
C LEU A 18 -6.86 3.74 14.53
N GLU A 19 -8.11 3.30 14.49
CA GLU A 19 -8.91 3.12 15.70
C GLU A 19 -8.42 1.92 16.53
N LEU A 20 -8.03 0.83 15.87
CA LEU A 20 -7.47 -0.37 16.51
C LEU A 20 -6.12 -0.11 17.18
N THR A 21 -5.31 0.82 16.66
CA THR A 21 -4.01 1.20 17.22
C THR A 21 -4.11 2.17 18.41
N GLY A 22 -5.33 2.43 18.92
CA GLY A 22 -5.53 3.13 20.20
C GLY A 22 -5.45 4.66 20.13
N ILE A 23 -5.66 5.24 18.95
CA ILE A 23 -5.51 6.69 18.69
C ILE A 23 -6.69 7.52 19.26
N ALA A 24 -7.52 6.93 20.12
CA ALA A 24 -8.71 7.57 20.68
C ALA A 24 -8.41 8.80 21.54
N ASP A 25 -7.16 9.02 21.97
CA ASP A 25 -6.77 10.17 22.81
C ASP A 25 -6.39 11.42 22.00
N LYS A 26 -7.43 12.23 21.81
CA LYS A 26 -7.47 13.55 21.20
C LYS A 26 -6.49 14.53 21.88
N LYS A 27 -5.27 14.66 21.35
CA LYS A 27 -4.52 15.94 21.21
C LYS A 27 -3.12 15.80 20.60
N HIS A 28 -2.50 14.61 20.61
CA HIS A 28 -1.19 14.34 20.00
C HIS A 28 -1.11 12.93 19.40
N ALA A 29 -2.12 12.58 18.61
CA ALA A 29 -2.20 11.31 17.92
C ALA A 29 -1.12 11.21 16.82
N ALA A 30 -0.05 10.43 17.07
CA ALA A 30 0.89 9.99 16.04
C ALA A 30 0.42 8.62 15.54
N PRO A 31 -0.38 8.54 14.46
CA PRO A 31 -0.91 7.27 13.97
C PRO A 31 0.21 6.31 13.58
N ASP A 32 0.22 5.12 14.17
CA ASP A 32 1.13 4.06 13.75
C ASP A 32 0.52 3.27 12.59
N LEU A 33 1.08 3.46 11.40
CA LEU A 33 0.73 2.73 10.18
C LEU A 33 1.84 1.77 9.75
N SER A 34 2.76 1.42 10.64
CA SER A 34 3.94 0.60 10.33
C SER A 34 3.57 -0.81 9.84
N GLN A 35 2.39 -1.32 10.19
CA GLN A 35 1.89 -2.61 9.70
C GLN A 35 1.13 -2.47 8.37
N LEU A 36 0.21 -1.51 8.26
CA LEU A 36 -0.64 -1.34 7.07
C LEU A 36 0.12 -0.79 5.85
N LEU A 37 0.96 0.23 6.04
CA LEU A 37 1.56 0.95 4.92
C LEU A 37 2.51 0.08 4.07
N PRO A 38 3.36 -0.79 4.66
CA PRO A 38 4.15 -1.75 3.88
C PRO A 38 3.27 -2.73 3.11
N GLU A 39 2.16 -3.20 3.70
CA GLU A 39 1.23 -4.15 3.06
C GLU A 39 0.64 -3.56 1.78
N VAL A 40 0.02 -2.39 1.90
CA VAL A 40 -0.61 -1.70 0.77
C VAL A 40 0.40 -1.41 -0.34
N LYS A 41 1.61 -0.97 0.02
CA LYS A 41 2.68 -0.70 -0.95
C LYS A 41 3.12 -1.97 -1.69
N CYS A 42 3.33 -3.06 -0.98
CA CYS A 42 3.72 -4.35 -1.57
C CYS A 42 2.64 -4.86 -2.51
N THR A 43 1.37 -4.91 -2.07
CA THR A 43 0.24 -5.37 -2.88
C THR A 43 0.12 -4.58 -4.19
N ILE A 44 0.19 -3.24 -4.13
CA ILE A 44 0.11 -2.40 -5.33
C ILE A 44 1.26 -2.69 -6.30
N VAL A 45 2.48 -2.82 -5.79
CA VAL A 45 3.67 -3.12 -6.61
C VAL A 45 3.55 -4.50 -7.25
N GLU A 46 3.11 -5.52 -6.51
CA GLU A 46 2.95 -6.89 -7.02
C GLU A 46 1.88 -6.98 -8.11
N VAL A 47 0.71 -6.38 -7.89
CA VAL A 47 -0.38 -6.34 -8.89
C VAL A 47 0.09 -5.68 -10.17
N LEU A 48 0.82 -4.56 -10.08
CA LEU A 48 1.32 -3.89 -11.27
C LEU A 48 2.49 -4.61 -11.94
N LEU A 49 3.34 -5.29 -11.19
CA LEU A 49 4.35 -6.17 -11.78
C LEU A 49 3.68 -7.33 -12.52
N LEU A 50 2.61 -7.92 -11.98
CA LEU A 50 1.85 -8.94 -12.70
C LEU A 50 1.23 -8.38 -13.98
N HIS A 51 0.57 -7.22 -13.89
CA HIS A 51 -0.04 -6.54 -15.04
C HIS A 51 0.98 -6.22 -16.15
N THR A 52 2.19 -5.80 -15.75
CA THR A 52 3.29 -5.45 -16.67
C THR A 52 4.22 -6.62 -16.99
N ARG A 53 3.85 -7.85 -16.62
CA ARG A 53 4.63 -9.09 -16.85
C ARG A 53 6.08 -9.00 -16.34
N GLY A 54 6.25 -8.40 -15.16
CA GLY A 54 7.54 -8.23 -14.48
C GLY A 54 8.34 -7.00 -14.94
N ASN A 55 7.82 -6.18 -15.85
CA ASN A 55 8.53 -4.98 -16.31
C ASN A 55 8.54 -3.87 -15.25
N GLN A 56 9.57 -3.88 -14.40
CA GLN A 56 9.75 -2.91 -13.32
C GLN A 56 9.78 -1.46 -13.79
N ALA A 57 10.33 -1.17 -14.98
CA ALA A 57 10.39 0.19 -15.50
C ALA A 57 9.00 0.70 -15.90
N GLN A 58 8.19 -0.16 -16.52
CA GLN A 58 6.81 0.16 -16.88
C GLN A 58 5.94 0.32 -15.62
N ALA A 59 6.01 -0.63 -14.68
CA ALA A 59 5.25 -0.55 -13.43
C ALA A 59 5.59 0.71 -12.63
N ALA A 60 6.88 1.07 -12.56
CA ALA A 60 7.32 2.27 -11.86
C ALA A 60 6.80 3.55 -12.52
N ARG A 61 6.80 3.62 -13.86
CA ARG A 61 6.19 4.73 -14.60
C ARG A 61 4.68 4.84 -14.35
N MET A 62 3.96 3.71 -14.35
CA MET A 62 2.52 3.69 -14.06
C MET A 62 2.20 4.17 -12.64
N LEU A 63 3.08 3.87 -11.68
CA LEU A 63 2.95 4.33 -10.29
C LEU A 63 3.49 5.73 -10.03
N GLY A 64 4.08 6.39 -11.03
CA GLY A 64 4.71 7.70 -10.85
C GLY A 64 5.87 7.68 -9.85
N MET A 65 6.61 6.57 -9.73
CA MET A 65 7.73 6.44 -8.80
C MET A 65 9.03 6.05 -9.49
N ASN A 66 10.15 6.26 -8.79
CA ASN A 66 11.44 5.79 -9.26
C ASN A 66 11.49 4.25 -9.28
N ARG A 67 12.04 3.66 -10.36
CA ARG A 67 12.28 2.21 -10.47
C ARG A 67 13.05 1.63 -9.28
N ALA A 68 14.03 2.36 -8.74
CA ALA A 68 14.80 1.93 -7.58
C ALA A 68 13.91 1.78 -6.33
N THR A 69 12.95 2.68 -6.13
CA THR A 69 11.95 2.61 -5.06
C THR A 69 11.05 1.39 -5.24
N LEU A 70 10.52 1.19 -6.45
CA LEU A 70 9.70 0.00 -6.75
C LEU A 70 10.46 -1.29 -6.48
N ARG A 71 11.71 -1.39 -6.95
CA ARG A 71 12.57 -2.56 -6.70
C ARG A 71 12.79 -2.80 -5.20
N LYS A 72 12.96 -1.74 -4.41
CA LYS A 72 13.11 -1.85 -2.95
C LYS A 72 11.85 -2.42 -2.30
N ILE A 73 10.68 -1.90 -2.67
CA ILE A 73 9.38 -2.38 -2.17
C ILE A 73 9.16 -3.84 -2.57
N TYR A 74 9.40 -4.20 -3.84
CA TYR A 74 9.26 -5.58 -4.30
C TYR A 74 10.20 -6.54 -3.56
N LYS A 75 11.44 -6.15 -3.28
CA LYS A 75 12.35 -6.96 -2.45
C LYS A 75 11.87 -7.11 -1.00
N GLN A 76 11.14 -6.14 -0.47
CA GLN A 76 10.56 -6.23 0.87
C GLN A 76 9.38 -7.21 0.88
N SER A 77 8.59 -7.26 -0.20
CA SER A 77 7.46 -8.19 -0.30
C SER A 77 7.91 -9.65 -0.36
N LEU A 78 9.03 -9.95 -1.03
CA LEU A 78 9.62 -11.29 -1.08
C LEU A 78 10.21 -11.81 0.24
N LYS A 79 10.35 -10.95 1.26
CA LYS A 79 10.93 -11.32 2.57
C LYS A 79 9.88 -11.63 3.64
N ARG A 80 8.62 -11.62 3.25
CA ARG A 80 7.49 -11.91 4.12
C ARG A 80 7.26 -13.41 4.24
#